data_AF-A0A537FJZ8-F1
#
_entry.id   AF-A0A537FJZ8-F1
#
_cell.length_a   1.000
_cell.length_b   1.000
_cell.length_c   1.000
_cell.angle_alpha   90.00
_cell.angle_beta   90.00
_cell.angle_gamma   90.00
#
_symmetry.space_group_name_H-M   'P 1'
#
loop_
_entity.id
_entity.type
_entity.pdbx_description
1 polymer ?
#
loop_
_entity_poly.entity_id
_entity_poly.type
_entity_poly.pdbx_seq_one_letter_code
_entity_poly.pdbx_strand_id
1 'polypeptide(L)'
;VGQSILAGTAFEPMLVKNGIDATSVEGAATLPYAIPNLAVDLHSPKIGVPVQWWRSVGSTHTAFATECFLDEVARATKRDPFQLRRALLGKHPRHKAALELAAQKAGWGKPLANGKNEGRSRGIAVHESFNTFVAQVAEISRKKDGSLRLERVVCAVDCGVAVNPNIIAMQMESGIGYGLSAALTGAITLKDGRVEQSNFHDYPVLRINQMPRVEVHIVASKEKPSGVGEPATPVIAPALANAILALGGKPVRALPLSAQGITFS
;
A
#
# COMPACT_ATOMS: atom_id res chain seq x y z
N VAL A 1 -17.24 -2.06 -1.27
CA VAL A 1 -18.07 -1.04 -1.95
C VAL A 1 -17.13 -0.13 -2.73
N GLY A 2 -17.33 0.05 -4.03
CA GLY A 2 -16.51 0.90 -4.89
C GLY A 2 -17.05 0.91 -6.31
N GLN A 3 -16.95 2.03 -7.03
CA GLN A 3 -17.40 2.10 -8.43
C GLN A 3 -16.59 1.11 -9.29
N SER A 4 -17.25 0.51 -10.28
CA SER A 4 -16.54 -0.23 -11.31
C SER A 4 -15.65 0.72 -12.10
N ILE A 5 -14.40 0.31 -12.31
CA ILE A 5 -13.39 1.03 -13.09
C ILE A 5 -13.65 0.81 -14.59
N LEU A 6 -14.20 -0.35 -14.95
CA LEU A 6 -14.43 -0.76 -16.32
C LEU A 6 -15.83 -0.44 -16.86
N ALA A 7 -16.83 -0.23 -16.01
CA ALA A 7 -18.18 0.09 -16.45
C ALA A 7 -18.19 1.38 -17.28
N GLY A 8 -18.86 1.33 -18.44
CA GLY A 8 -18.91 2.41 -19.42
C GLY A 8 -17.69 2.47 -20.35
N THR A 9 -16.72 1.57 -20.23
CA THR A 9 -15.54 1.50 -21.12
C THR A 9 -15.69 0.45 -22.22
N ALA A 10 -14.86 0.52 -23.26
CA ALA A 10 -14.80 -0.50 -24.31
C ALA A 10 -14.42 -1.90 -23.79
N PHE A 11 -13.86 -1.99 -22.58
CA PHE A 11 -13.43 -3.25 -21.96
C PHE A 11 -14.49 -3.90 -21.08
N GLU A 12 -15.60 -3.20 -20.76
CA GLU A 12 -16.69 -3.71 -19.92
C GLU A 12 -17.17 -5.11 -20.35
N PRO A 13 -17.48 -5.37 -21.64
CA PRO A 13 -18.04 -6.66 -22.05
C PRO A 13 -17.09 -7.85 -21.86
N MET A 14 -15.78 -7.60 -21.81
CA MET A 14 -14.77 -8.66 -21.66
C MET A 14 -14.44 -8.97 -20.20
N LEU A 15 -14.45 -7.96 -19.35
CA LEU A 15 -13.83 -8.01 -18.03
C LEU A 15 -14.83 -7.86 -16.87
N VAL A 16 -16.05 -7.35 -17.13
CA VAL A 16 -17.15 -7.37 -16.16
C VAL A 16 -17.97 -8.63 -16.39
N LYS A 17 -17.94 -9.55 -15.44
CA LYS A 17 -18.66 -10.85 -15.52
C LYS A 17 -19.62 -10.98 -14.37
N ASN A 18 -20.88 -11.29 -14.64
CA ASN A 18 -21.94 -11.43 -13.63
C ASN A 18 -22.04 -10.21 -12.69
N GLY A 19 -21.84 -9.00 -13.23
CA GLY A 19 -21.83 -7.75 -12.47
C GLY A 19 -20.57 -7.48 -11.64
N ILE A 20 -19.57 -8.37 -11.71
CA ILE A 20 -18.28 -8.22 -11.01
C ILE A 20 -17.24 -7.68 -11.98
N ASP A 21 -16.75 -6.48 -11.67
CA ASP A 21 -15.54 -5.93 -12.26
C ASP A 21 -14.33 -6.55 -11.53
N ALA A 22 -13.60 -7.44 -12.21
CA ALA A 22 -12.43 -8.12 -11.63
C ALA A 22 -11.34 -7.14 -11.17
N THR A 23 -11.22 -5.99 -11.84
CA THR A 23 -10.23 -4.96 -11.50
C THR A 23 -10.60 -4.17 -10.25
N SER A 24 -11.86 -4.25 -9.79
CA SER A 24 -12.31 -3.61 -8.54
C SER A 24 -12.08 -4.47 -7.29
N VAL A 25 -11.85 -5.77 -7.47
CA VAL A 25 -11.70 -6.76 -6.39
C VAL A 25 -10.33 -7.46 -6.37
N GLU A 26 -9.46 -7.17 -7.33
CA GLU A 26 -8.09 -7.71 -7.38
C GLU A 26 -7.34 -7.46 -6.06
N GLY A 27 -6.50 -8.41 -5.64
CA GLY A 27 -5.81 -8.34 -4.36
C GLY A 27 -6.66 -8.75 -3.14
N ALA A 28 -7.94 -8.40 -3.11
CA ALA A 28 -8.88 -8.89 -2.09
C ALA A 28 -9.42 -10.29 -2.44
N ALA A 29 -9.85 -10.49 -3.68
CA ALA A 29 -10.33 -11.78 -4.18
C ALA A 29 -9.20 -12.81 -4.37
N THR A 30 -7.97 -12.34 -4.52
CA THR A 30 -6.76 -13.16 -4.72
C THR A 30 -5.82 -13.09 -3.51
N LEU A 31 -6.39 -12.90 -2.31
CA LEU A 31 -5.62 -12.72 -1.08
C LEU A 31 -4.66 -13.91 -0.85
N PRO A 32 -3.35 -13.68 -0.65
CA PRO A 32 -2.35 -14.75 -0.60
C PRO A 32 -2.27 -15.46 0.77
N TYR A 33 -3.03 -14.99 1.75
CA TYR A 33 -3.00 -15.52 3.09
C TYR A 33 -3.84 -16.79 3.19
N ALA A 34 -3.32 -17.81 3.86
CA ALA A 34 -3.99 -19.09 4.10
C ALA A 34 -5.19 -18.93 5.06
N ILE A 35 -6.27 -18.33 4.55
CA ILE A 35 -7.56 -18.15 5.20
C ILE A 35 -8.52 -19.14 4.52
N PRO A 36 -8.99 -20.20 5.22
CA PRO A 36 -9.70 -21.30 4.58
C PRO A 36 -11.08 -20.90 4.03
N ASN A 37 -11.69 -19.85 4.59
CA ASN A 37 -13.01 -19.36 4.20
C ASN A 37 -12.90 -17.88 3.85
N LEU A 38 -13.02 -17.56 2.57
CA LEU A 38 -12.95 -16.19 2.05
C LEU A 38 -14.17 -15.91 1.19
N ALA A 39 -14.89 -14.85 1.52
CA ALA A 39 -15.98 -14.30 0.71
C ALA A 39 -15.66 -12.84 0.39
N VAL A 40 -15.80 -12.46 -0.87
CA VAL A 40 -15.56 -11.09 -1.35
C VAL A 40 -16.74 -10.67 -2.21
N ASP A 41 -17.51 -9.71 -1.71
CA ASP A 41 -18.67 -9.15 -2.41
C ASP A 41 -18.34 -7.75 -2.95
N LEU A 42 -18.81 -7.47 -4.17
CA LEU A 42 -18.70 -6.16 -4.80
C LEU A 42 -20.07 -5.48 -4.82
N HIS A 43 -20.12 -4.28 -4.24
CA HIS A 43 -21.22 -3.34 -4.45
C HIS A 43 -20.69 -2.13 -5.22
N SER A 44 -21.20 -1.95 -6.45
CA SER A 44 -20.78 -0.91 -7.38
C SER A 44 -21.82 0.21 -7.46
N PRO A 45 -21.68 1.28 -6.67
CA PRO A 45 -22.60 2.42 -6.77
C PRO A 45 -22.45 3.10 -8.13
N LYS A 46 -23.54 3.65 -8.66
CA LYS A 46 -23.51 4.54 -9.82
C LYS A 46 -23.56 5.98 -9.30
N ILE A 47 -22.43 6.68 -9.35
CA ILE A 47 -22.37 8.10 -9.01
C ILE A 47 -21.98 8.91 -10.25
N GLY A 48 -22.32 10.20 -10.27
CA GLY A 48 -22.09 11.09 -11.41
C GLY A 48 -20.62 11.47 -11.66
N VAL A 49 -19.68 10.91 -10.89
CA VAL A 49 -18.24 11.11 -11.06
C VAL A 49 -17.66 9.90 -11.79
N PRO A 50 -17.08 10.07 -12.99
CA PRO A 50 -16.43 8.97 -13.68
C PRO A 50 -15.16 8.56 -12.93
N VAL A 51 -14.94 7.25 -12.81
CA VAL A 51 -13.68 6.68 -12.32
C VAL A 51 -12.99 5.93 -13.45
N GLN A 52 -11.67 5.93 -13.44
CA GLN A 52 -10.82 5.21 -14.38
C GLN A 52 -9.55 4.76 -13.67
N TRP A 53 -8.64 4.11 -14.40
CA TRP A 53 -7.41 3.57 -13.86
C TRP A 53 -6.55 4.65 -13.18
N TRP A 54 -6.31 4.43 -11.89
CA TRP A 54 -5.21 5.02 -11.16
C TRP A 54 -4.09 3.96 -11.05
N ARG A 55 -2.83 4.36 -10.88
CA ARG A 55 -1.69 3.42 -10.93
C ARG A 55 -1.88 2.26 -9.94
N SER A 56 -1.83 1.01 -10.42
CA SER A 56 -2.21 -0.23 -9.71
C SER A 56 -3.71 -0.50 -9.56
N VAL A 57 -4.57 0.19 -10.29
CA VAL A 57 -6.00 -0.10 -10.48
C VAL A 57 -6.69 -0.39 -9.14
N GLY A 58 -7.33 -1.55 -8.96
CA GLY A 58 -8.01 -1.87 -7.70
C GLY A 58 -7.12 -2.39 -6.59
N SER A 59 -5.90 -2.84 -6.92
CA SER A 59 -4.90 -3.26 -5.94
C SER A 59 -4.61 -2.14 -4.92
N THR A 60 -4.86 -0.89 -5.29
CA THR A 60 -4.58 0.30 -4.48
C THR A 60 -5.48 0.37 -3.25
N HIS A 61 -6.80 0.32 -3.43
CA HIS A 61 -7.75 0.33 -2.31
C HIS A 61 -7.85 -1.02 -1.62
N THR A 62 -7.71 -2.13 -2.36
CA THR A 62 -7.81 -3.45 -1.75
C THR A 62 -6.61 -3.77 -0.87
N ALA A 63 -5.37 -3.48 -1.31
CA ALA A 63 -4.18 -3.66 -0.48
C ALA A 63 -4.27 -2.82 0.80
N PHE A 64 -4.72 -1.58 0.69
CA PHE A 64 -4.92 -0.74 1.87
C PHE A 64 -5.91 -1.37 2.85
N ALA A 65 -7.06 -1.82 2.37
CA ALA A 65 -8.08 -2.44 3.21
C ALA A 65 -7.60 -3.75 3.86
N THR A 66 -7.03 -4.66 3.07
CA THR A 66 -6.62 -5.99 3.55
C THR A 66 -5.42 -5.90 4.48
N GLU A 67 -4.37 -5.17 4.11
CA GLU A 67 -3.14 -5.10 4.90
C GLU A 67 -3.30 -4.31 6.20
N CYS A 68 -4.12 -3.25 6.22
CA CYS A 68 -4.47 -2.58 7.47
C CYS A 68 -5.26 -3.51 8.39
N PHE A 69 -6.25 -4.22 7.84
CA PHE A 69 -7.06 -5.16 8.61
C PHE A 69 -6.21 -6.31 9.20
N LEU A 70 -5.26 -6.86 8.45
CA LEU A 70 -4.34 -7.88 8.96
C LEU A 70 -3.45 -7.36 10.09
N ASP A 71 -3.05 -6.09 10.09
CA ASP A 71 -2.31 -5.48 11.21
C ASP A 71 -3.19 -5.31 12.46
N GLU A 72 -4.46 -4.93 12.28
CA GLU A 72 -5.45 -4.90 13.36
C GLU A 72 -5.65 -6.31 13.97
N VAL A 73 -5.78 -7.35 13.14
CA VAL A 73 -5.88 -8.75 13.59
C VAL A 73 -4.63 -9.18 14.35
N ALA A 74 -3.42 -8.85 13.85
CA ALA A 74 -2.18 -9.16 14.54
C ALA A 74 -2.18 -8.58 15.96
N ARG A 75 -2.59 -7.32 16.11
CA ARG A 75 -2.63 -6.65 17.42
C ARG A 75 -3.70 -7.18 18.34
N ALA A 76 -4.91 -7.40 17.83
CA ALA A 76 -6.01 -7.99 18.59
C ALA A 76 -5.63 -9.38 19.13
N THR A 77 -4.83 -10.13 18.37
CA THR A 77 -4.31 -11.45 18.76
C THR A 77 -2.94 -11.42 19.44
N LYS A 78 -2.39 -10.22 19.74
CA LYS A 78 -1.07 -10.01 20.36
C LYS A 78 0.08 -10.71 19.63
N ARG A 79 -0.02 -10.84 18.31
CA ARG A 79 1.02 -11.39 17.43
C ARG A 79 1.80 -10.26 16.78
N ASP A 80 3.08 -10.52 16.50
CA ASP A 80 3.88 -9.64 15.65
C ASP A 80 3.28 -9.61 14.22
N PRO A 81 3.02 -8.43 13.63
CA PRO A 81 2.36 -8.35 12.33
C PRO A 81 3.15 -8.96 11.16
N PHE A 82 4.48 -8.95 11.23
CA PHE A 82 5.32 -9.64 10.24
C PHE A 82 5.20 -11.15 10.41
N GLN A 83 5.28 -11.68 11.64
CA GLN A 83 5.14 -13.11 11.90
C GLN A 83 3.74 -13.64 11.55
N LEU A 84 2.68 -12.86 11.77
CA LEU A 84 1.32 -13.24 11.33
C LEU A 84 1.29 -13.47 9.82
N ARG A 85 1.71 -12.47 9.04
CA ARG A 85 1.76 -12.54 7.57
C ARG A 85 2.63 -13.69 7.10
N ARG A 86 3.85 -13.80 7.64
CA ARG A 86 4.81 -14.86 7.29
C ARG A 86 4.23 -16.27 7.52
N ALA A 87 3.49 -16.47 8.61
CA ALA A 87 2.85 -17.76 8.90
C ALA A 87 1.72 -18.09 7.92
N LEU A 88 0.97 -17.07 7.47
CA LEU A 88 -0.15 -17.23 6.55
C LEU A 88 0.29 -17.38 5.08
N LEU A 89 1.52 -17.02 4.73
CA LEU A 89 2.05 -17.10 3.36
C LEU A 89 2.74 -18.44 3.01
N GLY A 90 2.47 -19.51 3.77
CA GLY A 90 3.17 -20.80 3.61
C GLY A 90 3.12 -21.40 2.19
N LYS A 91 2.04 -21.14 1.43
CA LYS A 91 1.86 -21.61 0.04
C LYS A 91 2.28 -20.59 -1.02
N HIS A 92 2.77 -19.41 -0.61
CA HIS A 92 3.09 -18.30 -1.50
C HIS A 92 4.56 -17.86 -1.29
N PRO A 93 5.53 -18.64 -1.79
CA PRO A 93 6.95 -18.44 -1.49
C PRO A 93 7.48 -17.08 -1.98
N ARG A 94 6.97 -16.53 -3.09
CA ARG A 94 7.41 -15.22 -3.62
C ARG A 94 6.95 -14.04 -2.76
N HIS A 95 5.68 -14.05 -2.32
CA HIS A 95 5.19 -13.12 -1.30
C HIS A 95 6.04 -13.19 -0.03
N LYS A 96 6.28 -14.41 0.46
CA LYS A 96 7.05 -14.64 1.67
C LYS A 96 8.50 -14.15 1.52
N ALA A 97 9.14 -14.40 0.39
CA ALA A 97 10.51 -13.96 0.12
C ALA A 97 10.62 -12.43 0.09
N ALA A 98 9.70 -11.72 -0.57
CA ALA A 98 9.66 -10.26 -0.53
C ALA A 98 9.44 -9.74 0.91
N LEU A 99 8.47 -10.31 1.64
CA LEU A 99 8.18 -9.94 3.03
C LEU A 99 9.40 -10.14 3.95
N GLU A 100 10.05 -11.30 3.87
CA GLU A 100 11.23 -11.63 4.67
C GLU A 100 12.42 -10.74 4.32
N LEU A 101 12.66 -10.45 3.04
CA LEU A 101 13.75 -9.58 2.61
C LEU A 101 13.53 -8.14 3.10
N ALA A 102 12.31 -7.59 2.96
CA ALA A 102 11.99 -6.25 3.46
C ALA A 102 12.16 -6.17 4.98
N ALA A 103 11.64 -7.15 5.72
CA ALA A 103 11.77 -7.20 7.17
C ALA A 103 13.24 -7.33 7.62
N GLN A 104 14.03 -8.18 6.96
CA GLN A 104 15.46 -8.35 7.25
C GLN A 104 16.22 -7.03 7.03
N LYS A 105 16.03 -6.39 5.88
CA LYS A 105 16.74 -5.15 5.50
C LYS A 105 16.29 -3.94 6.32
N ALA A 106 15.03 -3.93 6.76
CA ALA A 106 14.55 -2.95 7.72
C ALA A 106 15.07 -3.17 9.15
N GLY A 107 15.67 -4.33 9.44
CA GLY A 107 16.07 -4.70 10.80
C GLY A 107 14.85 -4.94 11.70
N TRP A 108 13.77 -5.51 11.15
CA TRP A 108 12.58 -5.87 11.93
C TRP A 108 12.95 -6.74 13.14
N GLY A 109 12.30 -6.50 14.28
CA GLY A 109 12.65 -7.13 15.55
C GLY A 109 13.87 -6.54 16.27
N LYS A 110 14.73 -5.75 15.59
CA LYS A 110 15.76 -4.96 16.29
C LYS A 110 15.14 -3.68 16.85
N PRO A 111 15.53 -3.25 18.06
CA PRO A 111 15.14 -1.95 18.58
C PRO A 111 15.47 -0.84 17.57
N LEU A 112 14.53 0.08 17.37
CA LEU A 112 14.83 1.33 16.68
C LEU A 112 15.83 2.12 17.56
N ALA A 113 16.83 2.75 16.96
CA ALA A 113 17.64 3.73 17.68
C ALA A 113 16.68 4.75 18.33
N ASN A 114 16.77 4.87 19.65
CA ASN A 114 15.90 5.66 20.52
C ASN A 114 14.40 5.25 20.61
N GLY A 115 14.03 4.07 20.13
CA GLY A 115 12.84 3.30 20.50
C GLY A 115 11.45 3.99 20.51
N LYS A 116 10.46 3.31 21.10
CA LYS A 116 9.10 3.84 21.29
C LYS A 116 9.05 5.08 22.19
N ASN A 117 10.04 5.26 23.07
CA ASN A 117 10.12 6.37 24.02
C ASN A 117 10.35 7.73 23.34
N GLU A 118 10.91 7.76 22.12
CA GLU A 118 11.00 8.97 21.29
C GLU A 118 9.94 9.00 20.17
N GLY A 119 8.90 8.16 20.26
CA GLY A 119 7.82 8.17 19.29
C GLY A 119 8.24 7.66 17.91
N ARG A 120 9.05 6.59 17.84
CA ARG A 120 9.38 5.90 16.59
C ARG A 120 8.71 4.53 16.46
N SER A 121 8.33 4.15 15.25
CA SER A 121 7.72 2.85 14.96
C SER A 121 7.99 2.37 13.54
N ARG A 122 7.66 1.09 13.28
CA ARG A 122 7.67 0.47 11.95
C ARG A 122 6.29 -0.09 11.63
N GLY A 123 5.89 0.00 10.37
CA GLY A 123 4.76 -0.72 9.81
C GLY A 123 5.21 -1.52 8.60
N ILE A 124 4.52 -2.63 8.32
CA ILE A 124 4.86 -3.53 7.22
C ILE A 124 3.59 -3.87 6.43
N ALA A 125 3.74 -3.97 5.12
CA ALA A 125 2.72 -4.51 4.22
C ALA A 125 3.38 -5.31 3.09
N VAL A 126 2.64 -6.24 2.50
CA VAL A 126 3.04 -6.99 1.31
C VAL A 126 1.85 -7.18 0.38
N HIS A 127 2.07 -7.02 -0.92
CA HIS A 127 1.03 -7.15 -1.93
C HIS A 127 1.58 -7.70 -3.25
N GLU A 128 0.73 -8.43 -3.97
CA GLU A 128 0.98 -8.81 -5.36
C GLU A 128 0.10 -7.99 -6.30
N SER A 129 0.72 -7.42 -7.33
CA SER A 129 0.01 -6.86 -8.47
C SER A 129 0.76 -7.22 -9.75
N PHE A 130 0.05 -7.71 -10.76
CA PHE A 130 0.60 -8.04 -12.08
C PHE A 130 1.77 -9.04 -12.04
N ASN A 131 1.67 -10.07 -11.18
CA ASN A 131 2.70 -11.12 -10.94
C ASN A 131 4.03 -10.62 -10.35
N THR A 132 4.04 -9.39 -9.82
CA THR A 132 5.17 -8.82 -9.07
C THR A 132 4.77 -8.67 -7.60
N PHE A 133 5.66 -9.12 -6.71
CA PHE A 133 5.42 -9.19 -5.27
C PHE A 133 6.26 -8.13 -4.58
N VAL A 134 5.62 -7.20 -3.87
CA VAL A 134 6.30 -6.09 -3.20
C VAL A 134 5.96 -6.10 -1.72
N ALA A 135 6.99 -5.98 -0.88
CA ALA A 135 6.84 -5.72 0.54
C ALA A 135 7.53 -4.42 0.91
N GLN A 136 6.89 -3.61 1.76
CA GLN A 136 7.45 -2.36 2.23
C GLN A 136 7.38 -2.28 3.75
N VAL A 137 8.48 -1.79 4.35
CA VAL A 137 8.54 -1.41 5.76
C VAL A 137 8.70 0.10 5.85
N ALA A 138 7.70 0.78 6.41
CA ALA A 138 7.74 2.21 6.67
C ALA A 138 8.21 2.47 8.10
N GLU A 139 9.24 3.31 8.27
CA GLU A 139 9.70 3.79 9.57
C GLU A 139 9.26 5.24 9.77
N ILE A 140 8.56 5.52 10.87
CA ILE A 140 8.09 6.86 11.20
C ILE A 140 8.62 7.33 12.54
N SER A 141 8.66 8.65 12.72
CA SER A 141 8.91 9.33 13.99
C SER A 141 7.84 10.38 14.28
N ARG A 142 7.61 10.68 15.57
CA ARG A 142 6.76 11.78 16.02
C ARG A 142 7.65 12.99 16.36
N LYS A 143 7.35 14.13 15.77
CA LYS A 143 7.98 15.41 16.11
C LYS A 143 7.37 16.00 17.39
N LYS A 144 8.06 16.98 17.98
CA LYS A 144 7.62 17.67 19.21
C LYS A 144 6.27 18.37 19.07
N ASP A 145 5.93 18.83 17.86
CA ASP A 145 4.65 19.45 17.53
C ASP A 145 3.50 18.43 17.32
N GLY A 146 3.79 17.14 17.50
CA GLY A 146 2.82 16.06 17.33
C GLY A 146 2.71 15.53 15.90
N SER A 147 3.24 16.24 14.89
CA SER A 147 3.28 15.79 13.50
C SER A 147 4.18 14.56 13.33
N LEU A 148 3.95 13.80 12.26
CA LEU A 148 4.72 12.62 11.92
C LEU A 148 5.74 12.92 10.83
N ARG A 149 6.85 12.19 10.84
CA ARG A 149 7.83 12.18 9.75
C ARG A 149 7.99 10.76 9.26
N LEU A 150 7.89 10.56 7.94
CA LEU A 150 8.27 9.31 7.30
C LEU A 150 9.78 9.35 7.06
N GLU A 151 10.52 8.58 7.85
CA GLU A 151 11.98 8.65 7.88
C GLU A 151 12.59 7.81 6.76
N ARG A 152 12.05 6.61 6.59
CA ARG A 152 12.64 5.58 5.75
C ARG A 152 11.60 4.59 5.25
N VAL A 153 11.75 4.14 4.02
CA VAL A 153 10.98 3.04 3.44
C VAL A 153 11.95 2.01 2.90
N VAL A 154 11.87 0.79 3.42
CA VAL A 154 12.59 -0.36 2.87
C VAL A 154 11.63 -1.14 2.00
N CYS A 155 11.95 -1.25 0.72
CA CYS A 155 11.12 -1.91 -0.28
C CYS A 155 11.86 -3.16 -0.79
N ALA A 156 11.22 -4.32 -0.69
CA ALA A 156 11.68 -5.53 -1.36
C ALA A 156 10.72 -5.87 -2.52
N VAL A 157 11.27 -6.27 -3.66
CA VAL A 157 10.50 -6.63 -4.85
C VAL A 157 10.98 -7.97 -5.43
N ASP A 158 10.04 -8.87 -5.69
CA ASP A 158 10.25 -10.04 -6.55
C ASP A 158 9.45 -9.84 -7.85
N CYS A 159 10.17 -9.53 -8.94
CA CYS A 159 9.60 -9.37 -10.28
C CYS A 159 10.07 -10.46 -11.26
N GLY A 160 10.51 -11.62 -10.74
CA GLY A 160 11.17 -12.66 -11.54
C GLY A 160 12.60 -12.27 -11.88
N VAL A 161 13.09 -12.68 -13.04
CA VAL A 161 14.42 -12.26 -13.51
C VAL A 161 14.49 -10.73 -13.60
N ALA A 162 15.44 -10.15 -12.87
CA ALA A 162 15.69 -8.71 -12.86
C ALA A 162 16.40 -8.26 -14.14
N VAL A 163 15.63 -7.85 -15.16
CA VAL A 163 16.18 -7.44 -16.47
C VAL A 163 17.06 -6.20 -16.38
N ASN A 164 16.61 -5.17 -15.66
CA ASN A 164 17.38 -3.96 -15.42
C ASN A 164 17.19 -3.50 -13.96
N PRO A 165 18.10 -3.86 -13.04
CA PRO A 165 18.00 -3.52 -11.62
C PRO A 165 17.82 -2.02 -11.34
N ASN A 166 18.43 -1.14 -12.13
CA ASN A 166 18.32 0.30 -11.92
C ASN A 166 16.91 0.80 -12.26
N ILE A 167 16.31 0.33 -13.36
CA ILE A 167 14.93 0.68 -13.71
C ILE A 167 13.95 0.15 -12.68
N ILE A 168 14.19 -1.07 -12.17
CA ILE A 168 13.37 -1.65 -11.11
C ILE A 168 13.41 -0.75 -9.87
N ALA A 169 14.60 -0.34 -9.42
CA ALA A 169 14.75 0.58 -8.29
C ALA A 169 14.01 1.90 -8.51
N MET A 170 14.22 2.55 -9.66
CA MET A 170 13.53 3.81 -9.99
C MET A 170 12.00 3.67 -10.03
N GLN A 171 11.48 2.53 -10.50
CA GLN A 171 10.03 2.30 -10.51
C GLN A 171 9.47 2.04 -9.12
N MET A 172 10.19 1.34 -8.24
CA MET A 172 9.77 1.18 -6.85
C MET A 172 9.75 2.53 -6.11
N GLU A 173 10.79 3.35 -6.28
CA GLU A 173 10.87 4.71 -5.73
C GLU A 173 9.73 5.60 -6.25
N SER A 174 9.47 5.55 -7.56
CA SER A 174 8.37 6.27 -8.21
C SER A 174 7.01 5.85 -7.67
N GLY A 175 6.76 4.55 -7.53
CA GLY A 175 5.49 4.02 -6.99
C GLY A 175 5.27 4.42 -5.53
N ILE A 176 6.32 4.40 -4.71
CA ILE A 176 6.27 4.89 -3.32
C ILE A 176 5.91 6.38 -3.30
N GLY A 177 6.58 7.22 -4.08
CA GLY A 177 6.28 8.66 -4.12
C GLY A 177 4.86 8.97 -4.64
N TYR A 178 4.40 8.24 -5.65
CA TYR A 178 3.05 8.36 -6.20
C TYR A 178 1.98 7.94 -5.18
N GLY A 179 2.18 6.80 -4.51
CA GLY A 179 1.29 6.31 -3.45
C GLY A 179 1.24 7.24 -2.24
N LEU A 180 2.37 7.80 -1.82
CA LEU A 180 2.42 8.80 -0.74
C LEU A 180 1.66 10.08 -1.10
N SER A 181 1.74 10.55 -2.35
CA SER A 181 1.00 11.74 -2.78
C SER A 181 -0.51 11.60 -2.54
N ALA A 182 -1.07 10.44 -2.89
CA ALA A 182 -2.48 10.13 -2.62
C ALA A 182 -2.74 9.91 -1.12
N ALA A 183 -1.91 9.12 -0.45
CA ALA A 183 -2.13 8.73 0.93
C ALA A 183 -2.02 9.89 1.93
N LEU A 184 -1.13 10.85 1.70
CA LEU A 184 -0.91 11.96 2.62
C LEU A 184 -1.97 13.05 2.48
N THR A 185 -2.25 13.49 1.25
CA THR A 185 -3.03 14.72 1.00
C THR A 185 -3.98 14.66 -0.21
N GLY A 186 -3.97 13.61 -1.02
CA GLY A 186 -4.63 13.56 -2.33
C GLY A 186 -6.16 13.39 -2.29
N ALA A 187 -6.88 14.26 -1.59
CA ALA A 187 -8.35 14.32 -1.64
C ALA A 187 -8.83 15.22 -2.78
N ILE A 188 -9.81 14.72 -3.54
CA ILE A 188 -10.68 15.54 -4.40
C ILE A 188 -12.06 15.57 -3.74
N THR A 189 -12.47 16.73 -3.25
CA THR A 189 -13.77 16.94 -2.59
C THR A 189 -14.77 17.58 -3.55
N LEU A 190 -16.05 17.31 -3.30
CA LEU A 190 -17.15 17.89 -4.06
C LEU A 190 -18.06 18.70 -3.15
N LYS A 191 -18.38 19.92 -3.58
CA LYS A 191 -19.39 20.78 -2.99
C LYS A 191 -20.39 21.18 -4.06
N ASP A 192 -21.68 20.93 -3.82
CA ASP A 192 -22.78 21.21 -4.76
C ASP A 192 -22.52 20.62 -6.17
N GLY A 193 -21.93 19.42 -6.20
CA GLY A 193 -21.58 18.70 -7.44
C GLY A 193 -20.35 19.24 -8.18
N ARG A 194 -19.60 20.19 -7.60
CA ARG A 194 -18.39 20.78 -8.21
C ARG A 194 -17.15 20.37 -7.42
N VAL A 195 -16.09 20.04 -8.15
CA VAL A 195 -14.77 19.80 -7.55
C VAL A 195 -14.26 21.10 -6.91
N GLU A 196 -13.78 21.01 -5.67
CA GLU A 196 -13.25 22.18 -4.95
C GLU A 196 -11.78 22.46 -5.27
N GLN A 197 -10.96 21.43 -5.49
CA GLN A 197 -9.54 21.57 -5.79
C GLN A 197 -9.29 21.87 -7.28
N SER A 198 -8.38 22.80 -7.56
CA SER A 198 -8.15 23.34 -8.90
C SER A 198 -6.74 23.10 -9.44
N ASN A 199 -5.71 23.01 -8.58
CA ASN A 199 -4.31 22.86 -9.00
C ASN A 199 -3.39 22.40 -7.84
N PHE A 200 -2.07 22.32 -8.02
CA PHE A 200 -1.14 21.83 -7.00
C PHE A 200 -0.97 22.70 -5.74
N HIS A 201 -1.62 23.87 -5.68
CA HIS A 201 -1.65 24.69 -4.47
C HIS A 201 -2.74 24.25 -3.49
N ASP A 202 -3.85 23.68 -3.99
CA ASP A 202 -4.98 23.17 -3.21
C ASP A 202 -5.17 21.63 -3.32
N TYR A 203 -4.48 20.98 -4.27
CA TYR A 203 -4.26 19.53 -4.38
C TYR A 203 -2.75 19.21 -4.36
N PRO A 204 -2.09 19.30 -3.20
CA PRO A 204 -0.64 19.14 -3.14
C PRO A 204 -0.21 17.70 -3.42
N VAL A 205 0.80 17.57 -4.28
CA VAL A 205 1.56 16.32 -4.49
C VAL A 205 2.75 16.25 -3.54
N LEU A 206 3.27 15.04 -3.31
CA LEU A 206 4.44 14.85 -2.45
C LEU A 206 5.63 15.69 -2.95
N ARG A 207 6.22 16.48 -2.05
CA ARG A 207 7.40 17.28 -2.35
C ARG A 207 8.70 16.54 -1.99
N ILE A 208 9.80 16.97 -2.59
CA ILE A 208 11.12 16.33 -2.41
C ILE A 208 11.57 16.26 -0.94
N ASN A 209 11.22 17.27 -0.13
CA ASN A 209 11.53 17.30 1.30
C ASN A 209 10.64 16.36 2.15
N GLN A 210 9.53 15.89 1.58
CA GLN A 210 8.63 14.92 2.22
C GLN A 210 8.92 13.48 1.77
N MET A 211 9.71 13.30 0.70
CA MET A 211 10.13 11.98 0.25
C MET A 211 11.06 11.35 1.29
N PRO A 212 10.77 10.13 1.78
CA PRO A 212 11.65 9.46 2.72
C PRO A 212 12.90 8.94 2.03
N ARG A 213 13.88 8.53 2.84
CA ARG A 213 14.97 7.68 2.32
C ARG A 213 14.37 6.34 1.88
N VAL A 214 14.48 6.01 0.60
CA VAL A 214 14.03 4.72 0.07
C VAL A 214 15.23 3.80 -0.14
N GLU A 215 15.09 2.55 0.28
CA GLU A 215 16.03 1.47 0.01
C GLU A 215 15.30 0.37 -0.77
N VAL A 216 15.73 0.10 -2.01
CA VAL A 216 15.13 -0.95 -2.83
C VAL A 216 16.03 -2.19 -2.85
N HIS A 217 15.43 -3.35 -2.60
CA HIS A 217 16.09 -4.64 -2.63
C HIS A 217 15.34 -5.60 -3.55
N ILE A 218 16.07 -6.22 -4.48
CA ILE A 218 15.48 -7.15 -5.43
C ILE A 218 15.69 -8.56 -4.92
N VAL A 219 14.61 -9.33 -4.81
CA VAL A 219 14.67 -10.76 -4.49
C VAL A 219 15.30 -11.49 -5.67
N ALA A 220 16.35 -12.28 -5.41
CA ALA A 220 16.94 -13.12 -6.45
C ALA A 220 15.94 -14.19 -6.89
N SER A 221 15.53 -14.15 -8.15
CA SER A 221 14.50 -15.03 -8.71
C SER A 221 14.86 -15.48 -10.12
N LYS A 222 14.47 -16.71 -10.47
CA LYS A 222 14.61 -17.29 -11.82
C LYS A 222 13.26 -17.39 -12.54
N GLU A 223 12.18 -16.90 -11.93
CA GLU A 223 10.84 -16.87 -12.52
C GLU A 223 10.77 -15.93 -13.73
N LYS A 224 9.75 -16.10 -14.58
CA LYS A 224 9.53 -15.21 -15.72
C LYS A 224 9.49 -13.75 -15.27
N PRO A 225 10.14 -12.82 -16.01
CA PRO A 225 10.09 -11.41 -15.68
C PRO A 225 8.65 -10.89 -15.74
N SER A 226 8.35 -9.91 -14.88
CA SER A 226 7.03 -9.30 -14.72
C SER A 226 7.13 -7.78 -14.66
N GLY A 227 5.99 -7.09 -14.73
CA GLY A 227 5.95 -5.63 -14.78
C GLY A 227 6.32 -4.99 -13.44
N VAL A 228 7.12 -3.92 -13.47
CA VAL A 228 7.52 -3.17 -12.27
C VAL A 228 6.95 -1.76 -12.22
N GLY A 229 6.15 -1.39 -13.23
CA GLY A 229 5.66 -0.02 -13.44
C GLY A 229 4.67 0.48 -12.38
N GLU A 230 4.07 -0.41 -11.62
CA GLU A 230 2.93 -0.16 -10.73
C GLU A 230 3.11 -0.74 -9.31
N PRO A 231 3.69 -1.94 -9.11
CA PRO A 231 3.58 -2.73 -7.88
C PRO A 231 4.03 -2.13 -6.55
N ALA A 232 4.79 -1.05 -6.54
CA ALA A 232 5.14 -0.36 -5.29
C ALA A 232 4.05 0.58 -4.76
N THR A 233 3.17 1.06 -5.65
CA THR A 233 2.10 2.01 -5.32
C THR A 233 1.11 1.52 -4.25
N PRO A 234 0.58 0.28 -4.30
CA PRO A 234 -0.47 -0.16 -3.39
C PRO A 234 0.06 -0.47 -1.98
N VAL A 235 1.36 -0.64 -1.81
CA VAL A 235 1.96 -1.16 -0.56
C VAL A 235 2.30 -0.05 0.43
N ILE A 236 2.58 1.16 -0.05
CA ILE A 236 3.09 2.24 0.81
C ILE A 236 2.04 2.76 1.79
N ALA A 237 0.80 2.94 1.34
CA ALA A 237 -0.29 3.43 2.18
C ALA A 237 -0.58 2.51 3.39
N PRO A 238 -0.79 1.19 3.22
CA PRO A 238 -0.95 0.31 4.37
C PRO A 238 0.32 0.19 5.22
N ALA A 239 1.52 0.15 4.64
CA ALA A 239 2.76 0.12 5.43
C ALA A 239 2.86 1.35 6.36
N LEU A 240 2.48 2.53 5.86
CA LEU A 240 2.45 3.78 6.63
C LEU A 240 1.36 3.76 7.72
N ALA A 241 0.14 3.35 7.37
CA ALA A 241 -0.96 3.21 8.32
C ALA A 241 -0.63 2.23 9.45
N ASN A 242 0.00 1.10 9.13
CA ASN A 242 0.45 0.11 10.10
C ASN A 242 1.56 0.67 11.01
N ALA A 243 2.40 1.57 10.49
CA ALA A 243 3.42 2.25 11.30
C ALA A 243 2.76 3.23 12.29
N ILE A 244 1.75 3.97 11.86
CA ILE A 244 0.95 4.87 12.72
C ILE A 244 0.25 4.07 13.83
N LEU A 245 -0.33 2.92 13.48
CA LEU A 245 -0.94 2.02 14.47
C LEU A 245 0.12 1.46 15.43
N ALA A 246 1.32 1.13 14.94
CA ALA A 246 2.46 0.69 15.76
C ALA A 246 2.96 1.75 16.74
N LEU A 247 2.79 3.02 16.39
CA LEU A 247 3.15 4.17 17.21
C LEU A 247 2.13 4.44 18.33
N GLY A 248 1.01 3.70 18.38
CA GLY A 248 -0.08 3.92 19.33
C GLY A 248 -1.18 4.85 18.79
N GLY A 249 -1.23 5.08 17.47
CA GLY A 249 -2.36 5.74 16.82
C GLY A 249 -3.62 4.88 16.81
N LYS A 250 -4.74 5.47 16.35
CA LYS A 250 -5.95 4.71 16.02
C LYS A 250 -5.77 4.00 14.68
N PRO A 251 -6.50 2.89 14.41
CA PRO A 251 -6.51 2.28 13.09
C PRO A 251 -6.92 3.30 12.02
N VAL A 252 -6.09 3.43 10.99
CA VAL A 252 -6.38 4.28 9.84
C VAL A 252 -7.17 3.47 8.84
N ARG A 253 -8.43 3.84 8.59
CA ARG A 253 -9.34 3.12 7.68
C ARG A 253 -9.80 3.96 6.50
N ALA A 254 -9.33 5.21 6.42
CA ALA A 254 -9.65 6.14 5.34
C ALA A 254 -8.43 6.99 4.99
N LEU A 255 -8.33 7.33 3.71
CA LEU A 255 -7.31 8.22 3.15
C LEU A 255 -8.00 9.44 2.51
N PRO A 256 -7.30 10.57 2.37
CA PRO A 256 -5.92 10.81 2.81
C PRO A 256 -5.79 11.00 4.33
N LEU A 257 -4.58 10.83 4.85
CA LEU A 257 -4.25 10.98 6.26
C LEU A 257 -4.53 12.40 6.79
N SER A 258 -4.34 13.42 5.96
CA SER A 258 -4.67 14.82 6.32
C SER A 258 -6.14 15.00 6.67
N ALA A 259 -7.06 14.34 5.96
CA ALA A 259 -8.50 14.37 6.24
C ALA A 259 -8.86 13.63 7.54
N GLN A 260 -7.95 12.81 8.07
CA GLN A 260 -8.07 12.14 9.36
C GLN A 260 -7.41 12.93 10.50
N GLY A 261 -6.95 14.16 10.24
CA GLY A 261 -6.22 14.99 11.21
C GLY A 261 -4.78 14.52 11.47
N ILE A 262 -4.22 13.67 10.60
CA ILE A 262 -2.85 13.17 10.71
C ILE A 262 -1.96 13.97 9.76
N THR A 263 -1.08 14.78 10.32
CA THR A 263 -0.18 15.66 9.56
C THR A 263 1.22 15.09 9.46
N PHE A 264 1.82 15.18 8.27
CA PHE A 264 3.21 14.81 8.01
C PHE A 264 4.06 16.05 7.72
N SER A 265 5.30 16.06 8.22
CA SER A 265 6.26 17.16 8.01
C SER A 265 7.70 16.69 7.86
#